data_AF-A0A8C9ZS21-F1
#
_entry.id   AF-A0A8C9ZS21-F1
#
_cell.length_a   1.000
_cell.length_b   1.000
_cell.length_c   1.000
_cell.angle_alpha   90.00
_cell.angle_beta   90.00
_cell.angle_gamma   90.00
#
_symmetry.space_group_name_H-M   'P 1'
#
loop_
_entity.id
_entity.type
_entity.pdbx_description
1 polymer ?
#
loop_
_entity_poly.entity_id
_entity_poly.type
_entity_poly.pdbx_seq_one_letter_code
_entity_poly.pdbx_strand_id
1 'polypeptide(L)'
;LGRHGTQDLEKMYIIIFYEERNFQGRHYECMSDCSDMSSYMSRCHSCRVESGCFMVYDRPNYMGNQYFMKRGEYADYMSMMGMRDSIRSCRMIPMHRGQFRMKIYERENFGGQSYELMDDCDSIMDRYRMNDCQSCHVMDGHWLMYEQPNYRGRMMYMRPGEYRSFRDMGMSGMRWMSMRRIMDSWTVGYLWNGPPEENRGGLGGGSPNVCIHEYSNISKWLVWCIFIHVAPSSSLSLGPYR
;
A
#
# COMPACT_ATOMS: atom_id res chain seq x y z
N LEU A 1 -1.42 -30.70 -16.80
CA LEU A 1 -2.34 -29.57 -17.06
C LEU A 1 -2.26 -28.61 -15.87
N GLY A 2 -1.44 -27.57 -15.95
CA GLY A 2 -1.18 -26.70 -14.80
C GLY A 2 -0.34 -25.50 -15.20
N ARG A 3 -0.94 -24.53 -15.90
CA ARG A 3 -0.34 -23.23 -16.25
C ARG A 3 -1.37 -22.09 -16.38
N HIS A 4 -2.60 -22.24 -15.89
CA HIS A 4 -3.63 -21.20 -16.00
C HIS A 4 -3.78 -20.31 -14.76
N GLY A 5 -3.20 -20.66 -13.60
CA GLY A 5 -3.34 -19.86 -12.38
C GLY A 5 -2.36 -18.69 -12.22
N THR A 6 -1.26 -18.66 -12.99
CA THR A 6 -0.22 -17.61 -12.85
C THR A 6 -0.51 -16.36 -13.69
N GLN A 7 -1.21 -16.50 -14.82
CA GLN A 7 -1.51 -15.36 -15.71
C GLN A 7 -2.53 -14.38 -15.12
N ASP A 8 -3.45 -14.86 -14.27
CA ASP A 8 -4.47 -14.00 -13.65
C ASP A 8 -3.89 -13.16 -12.48
N LEU A 9 -2.81 -13.62 -11.83
CA LEU A 9 -2.10 -12.84 -10.82
C LEU A 9 -1.20 -11.75 -11.43
N GLU A 10 -0.65 -11.95 -12.63
CA GLU A 10 0.17 -10.94 -13.30
C GLU A 10 -0.66 -9.74 -13.81
N LYS A 11 -1.95 -9.93 -14.12
CA LYS A 11 -2.87 -8.80 -14.41
C LYS A 11 -3.31 -8.02 -13.17
N MET A 12 -2.99 -8.47 -11.95
CA MET A 12 -3.33 -7.76 -10.72
C MET A 12 -2.38 -6.60 -10.40
N TYR A 13 -1.22 -6.52 -11.10
CA TYR A 13 -0.22 -5.48 -10.87
C TYR A 13 0.26 -4.96 -12.22
N ILE A 14 -0.03 -3.70 -12.52
CA ILE A 14 0.36 -3.07 -13.78
C ILE A 14 0.80 -1.64 -13.49
N ILE A 15 2.05 -1.34 -13.85
CA ILE A 15 2.56 0.03 -13.95
C ILE A 15 3.03 0.30 -15.37
N ILE A 16 2.64 1.46 -15.90
CA ILE A 16 3.01 1.93 -17.22
C ILE A 16 3.91 3.14 -17.05
N PHE A 17 5.11 3.08 -17.60
CA PHE A 17 6.07 4.18 -17.59
C PHE A 17 6.08 4.88 -18.94
N TYR A 18 6.26 6.19 -18.94
CA TYR A 18 6.27 7.02 -20.14
C TYR A 18 7.53 7.87 -20.19
N GLU A 19 8.14 7.95 -21.38
CA GLU A 19 9.36 8.74 -21.59
C GLU A 19 9.15 10.24 -21.41
N GLU A 20 7.92 10.74 -21.57
CA GLU A 20 7.60 12.16 -21.44
C GLU A 20 6.59 12.42 -20.31
N ARG A 21 6.36 13.70 -20.00
CA ARG A 21 5.35 14.12 -19.03
C ARG A 21 3.95 13.91 -19.60
N ASN A 22 2.93 13.90 -18.73
CA ASN A 22 1.53 13.80 -19.13
C ASN A 22 1.22 12.57 -20.01
N PHE A 23 1.90 11.44 -19.74
CA PHE A 23 1.67 10.15 -20.38
C PHE A 23 1.93 10.15 -21.90
N GLN A 24 2.90 10.94 -22.34
CA GLN A 24 3.28 11.07 -23.75
C GLN A 24 4.58 10.29 -24.09
N GLY A 25 4.86 10.18 -25.39
CA GLY A 25 6.05 9.52 -25.91
C GLY A 25 5.95 7.99 -25.90
N ARG A 26 7.10 7.31 -25.97
CA ARG A 26 7.15 5.85 -25.84
C ARG A 26 6.79 5.44 -24.41
N HIS A 27 6.17 4.28 -24.29
CA HIS A 27 5.81 3.71 -23.00
C HIS A 27 6.30 2.27 -22.86
N TYR A 28 6.42 1.83 -21.60
CA TYR A 28 6.76 0.47 -21.23
C TYR A 28 5.85 0.02 -20.09
N GLU A 29 5.17 -1.10 -20.30
CA GLU A 29 4.32 -1.74 -19.29
C GLU A 29 5.14 -2.77 -18.50
N CYS A 30 5.06 -2.68 -17.17
CA CYS A 30 5.74 -3.59 -16.27
C CYS A 30 4.73 -4.21 -15.29
N MET A 31 4.80 -5.53 -15.15
CA MET A 31 3.92 -6.33 -14.29
C MET A 31 4.67 -7.02 -13.15
N SER A 32 5.98 -6.81 -13.05
CA SER A 32 6.87 -7.55 -12.13
C SER A 32 8.06 -6.70 -11.67
N ASP A 33 8.98 -7.29 -10.93
CA ASP A 33 10.24 -6.65 -10.56
C ASP A 33 11.10 -6.43 -11.83
N CYS A 34 11.61 -5.21 -12.02
CA CYS A 34 12.50 -4.83 -13.12
C CYS A 34 13.75 -4.17 -12.54
N SER A 35 14.90 -4.85 -12.60
CA SER A 35 16.15 -4.37 -12.02
C SER A 35 16.85 -3.31 -12.87
N ASP A 36 16.60 -3.27 -14.18
CA ASP A 36 17.17 -2.25 -15.05
C ASP A 36 16.22 -1.96 -16.22
N MET A 37 15.74 -0.72 -16.29
CA MET A 37 14.83 -0.26 -17.32
C MET A 37 15.54 0.28 -18.57
N SER A 38 16.87 0.39 -18.54
CA SER A 38 17.64 1.10 -19.57
C SER A 38 17.51 0.47 -20.98
N SER A 39 17.16 -0.83 -21.05
CA SER A 39 16.89 -1.53 -22.31
C SER A 39 15.50 -1.24 -22.89
N TYR A 40 14.53 -0.87 -22.05
CA TYR A 40 13.15 -0.62 -22.47
C TYR A 40 12.92 0.85 -22.80
N MET A 41 13.53 1.76 -22.04
CA MET A 41 13.40 3.21 -22.25
C MET A 41 14.68 3.96 -21.87
N SER A 42 14.88 5.11 -22.52
CA SER A 42 16.05 5.96 -22.27
C SER A 42 15.88 6.89 -21.05
N ARG A 43 14.62 7.19 -20.72
CA ARG A 43 14.19 8.07 -19.63
C ARG A 43 12.76 7.75 -19.23
N CYS A 44 12.33 8.28 -18.11
CA CYS A 44 10.95 8.24 -17.63
C CYS A 44 10.63 9.62 -17.04
N HIS A 45 9.45 10.15 -17.32
CA HIS A 45 9.00 11.45 -16.78
C HIS A 45 7.57 11.42 -16.22
N SER A 46 6.77 10.43 -16.61
CA SER A 46 5.47 10.15 -16.00
C SER A 46 5.22 8.65 -15.92
N CYS A 47 4.34 8.24 -15.02
CA CYS A 47 3.90 6.85 -14.92
C CYS A 47 2.45 6.75 -14.46
N ARG A 48 1.82 5.63 -14.75
CA ARG A 48 0.48 5.30 -14.29
C ARG A 48 0.50 3.92 -13.66
N VAL A 49 -0.02 3.80 -12.45
CA VAL A 49 -0.26 2.50 -11.82
C VAL A 49 -1.72 2.17 -12.04
N GLU A 50 -1.99 1.23 -12.93
CA GLU A 50 -3.34 0.76 -13.25
C GLU A 50 -3.88 -0.15 -12.14
N SER A 51 -3.01 -1.00 -11.59
CA SER A 51 -3.37 -1.95 -10.52
C SER A 51 -2.18 -2.26 -9.62
N GLY A 52 -2.47 -2.56 -8.35
CA GLY A 52 -1.48 -2.92 -7.35
C GLY A 52 -0.64 -1.77 -6.80
N CYS A 53 0.53 -2.11 -6.24
CA CYS A 53 1.47 -1.18 -5.65
C CYS A 53 2.89 -1.49 -6.13
N PHE A 54 3.68 -0.45 -6.37
CA PHE A 54 5.05 -0.55 -6.83
C PHE A 54 5.99 0.33 -6.01
N MET A 55 7.23 -0.12 -5.83
CA MET A 55 8.33 0.73 -5.38
C MET A 55 9.19 1.05 -6.60
N VAL A 56 9.41 2.33 -6.89
CA VAL A 56 10.27 2.76 -8.01
C VAL A 56 11.55 3.40 -7.49
N TYR A 57 12.62 3.24 -8.26
CA TYR A 57 13.97 3.63 -7.87
C TYR A 57 14.64 4.44 -8.98
N ASP A 58 15.44 5.43 -8.61
CA ASP A 58 16.16 6.28 -9.56
C ASP A 58 17.48 5.68 -10.08
N ARG A 59 17.93 4.56 -9.51
CA ARG A 59 19.08 3.79 -10.01
C ARG A 59 18.70 2.35 -10.35
N PRO A 60 19.47 1.70 -11.25
CA PRO A 60 19.35 0.27 -11.48
C PRO A 60 19.59 -0.54 -10.20
N ASN A 61 19.19 -1.80 -10.23
CA ASN A 61 19.33 -2.78 -9.16
C ASN A 61 18.67 -2.40 -7.84
N TYR A 62 17.56 -1.64 -7.91
CA TYR A 62 16.76 -1.26 -6.74
C TYR A 62 17.52 -0.38 -5.75
N MET A 63 18.37 0.49 -6.28
CA MET A 63 19.26 1.36 -5.51
C MET A 63 18.81 2.82 -5.60
N GLY A 64 19.35 3.66 -4.72
CA GLY A 64 19.12 5.09 -4.72
C GLY A 64 17.82 5.50 -4.03
N ASN A 65 17.23 6.61 -4.48
CA ASN A 65 16.02 7.12 -3.87
C ASN A 65 14.84 6.23 -4.26
N GLN A 66 13.95 5.99 -3.31
CA GLN A 66 12.81 5.08 -3.43
C GLN A 66 11.50 5.85 -3.33
N TYR A 67 10.53 5.50 -4.17
CA TYR A 67 9.23 6.16 -4.21
C TYR A 67 8.12 5.12 -4.29
N PHE A 68 7.21 5.21 -3.34
CA PHE A 68 6.06 4.32 -3.26
C PHE A 68 4.93 4.81 -4.17
N MET A 69 4.59 4.01 -5.17
CA MET A 69 3.55 4.28 -6.14
C MET A 69 2.36 3.36 -5.88
N LYS A 70 1.20 3.94 -5.64
CA LYS A 70 -0.08 3.23 -5.55
C LYS A 70 -0.83 3.41 -6.87
N ARG A 71 -1.93 2.68 -7.04
CA ARG A 71 -2.89 2.94 -8.11
C ARG A 71 -3.19 4.44 -8.25
N GLY A 72 -2.99 4.97 -9.45
CA GLY A 72 -3.09 6.40 -9.72
C GLY A 72 -2.27 6.86 -10.92
N GLU A 73 -2.43 8.14 -11.23
CA GLU A 73 -1.79 8.83 -12.35
C GLU A 73 -0.72 9.81 -11.84
N TYR A 74 0.51 9.66 -12.33
CA TYR A 74 1.65 10.47 -11.93
C TYR A 74 2.23 11.21 -13.15
N ALA A 75 1.55 12.29 -13.55
CA ALA A 75 1.80 13.02 -14.80
C ALA A 75 3.13 13.81 -14.83
N ASP A 76 3.64 14.21 -13.66
CA ASP A 76 4.94 14.85 -13.48
C ASP A 76 5.49 14.56 -12.07
N TYR A 77 6.10 13.39 -11.90
CA TYR A 77 6.62 12.99 -10.60
C TYR A 77 7.84 13.84 -10.19
N MET A 78 8.53 14.52 -11.11
CA MET A 78 9.66 15.40 -10.79
C MET A 78 9.19 16.60 -9.96
N SER A 79 8.08 17.20 -10.35
CA SER A 79 7.46 18.31 -9.60
C SER A 79 6.80 17.83 -8.29
N MET A 80 6.21 16.63 -8.29
CA MET A 80 5.38 16.14 -7.19
C MET A 80 6.19 15.48 -6.06
N MET A 81 7.27 14.77 -6.40
CA MET A 81 8.08 14.00 -5.44
C MET A 81 9.53 14.51 -5.34
N GLY A 82 9.87 15.61 -6.03
CA GLY A 82 11.22 16.16 -6.04
C GLY A 82 12.27 15.25 -6.69
N MET A 83 11.83 14.25 -7.46
CA MET A 83 12.71 13.37 -8.23
C MET A 83 13.47 14.19 -9.25
N ARG A 84 14.80 14.21 -9.13
CA ARG A 84 15.67 14.89 -10.10
C ARG A 84 16.06 13.98 -11.26
N ASP A 85 16.00 12.67 -11.01
CA ASP A 85 16.49 11.64 -11.92
C ASP A 85 15.34 10.78 -12.48
N SER A 86 15.61 10.14 -13.61
CA SER A 86 14.69 9.18 -14.24
C SER A 86 14.53 7.93 -13.38
N ILE A 87 13.33 7.34 -13.34
CA ILE A 87 13.14 5.99 -12.83
C ILE A 87 14.00 5.02 -13.66
N ARG A 88 14.70 4.10 -13.00
CA ARG A 88 15.62 3.12 -13.61
C ARG A 88 15.36 1.68 -13.18
N SER A 89 14.67 1.45 -12.08
CA SER A 89 14.24 0.11 -11.66
C SER A 89 12.95 0.19 -10.82
N CYS A 90 12.21 -0.91 -10.74
CA CYS A 90 10.99 -1.00 -9.93
C CYS A 90 10.80 -2.38 -9.32
N ARG A 91 10.13 -2.44 -8.17
CA ARG A 91 9.66 -3.67 -7.55
C ARG A 91 8.15 -3.66 -7.46
N MET A 92 7.54 -4.78 -7.86
CA MET A 92 6.17 -5.08 -7.53
C MET A 92 6.09 -5.37 -6.02
N ILE A 93 5.08 -4.79 -5.37
CA ILE A 93 4.79 -5.07 -3.96
C ILE A 93 3.60 -6.03 -3.93
N PRO A 94 3.82 -7.33 -3.61
CA PRO A 94 2.74 -8.29 -3.51
C PRO A 94 1.70 -7.82 -2.49
N MET A 95 0.43 -8.06 -2.80
CA MET A 95 -0.65 -7.92 -1.82
C MET A 95 -0.41 -8.92 -0.69
N HIS A 96 -0.35 -8.39 0.53
CA HIS A 96 -0.29 -9.21 1.73
C HIS A 96 -1.67 -9.31 2.37
N ARG A 97 -2.15 -10.53 2.56
CA ARG A 97 -3.38 -10.83 3.30
C ARG A 97 -3.00 -11.53 4.59
N GLY A 98 -3.23 -10.89 5.73
CA GLY A 98 -2.97 -11.49 7.04
C GLY A 98 -2.45 -10.48 8.05
N GLN A 99 -1.80 -11.01 9.07
CA GLN A 99 -1.17 -10.20 10.11
C GLN A 99 0.07 -9.51 9.55
N PHE A 100 0.34 -8.31 10.07
CA PHE A 100 1.59 -7.61 9.84
C PHE A 100 2.42 -7.74 11.10
N ARG A 101 3.71 -8.02 10.96
CA ARG A 101 4.59 -8.14 12.12
C ARG A 101 6.02 -7.73 11.77
N MET A 102 6.52 -6.73 12.48
CA MET A 102 7.91 -6.28 12.40
C MET A 102 8.48 -6.16 13.81
N LYS A 103 9.73 -6.56 13.99
CA LYS A 103 10.48 -6.33 15.22
C LYS A 103 11.65 -5.41 14.93
N ILE A 104 11.76 -4.33 15.70
CA ILE A 104 12.76 -3.29 15.53
C ILE A 104 13.73 -3.31 16.69
N TYR A 105 14.97 -2.90 16.43
CA TYR A 105 16.06 -2.98 17.38
C TYR A 105 16.84 -1.68 17.40
N GLU A 106 17.21 -1.26 18.61
CA GLU A 106 17.98 -0.05 18.87
C GLU A 106 19.38 -0.11 18.23
N ARG A 107 19.99 -1.30 18.18
CA ARG A 107 21.35 -1.51 17.63
C ARG A 107 21.34 -2.42 16.42
N GLU A 108 22.42 -2.37 15.66
CA GLU A 108 22.72 -3.32 14.59
C GLU A 108 22.76 -4.77 15.10
N ASN A 109 22.66 -5.73 14.18
CA ASN A 109 22.71 -7.16 14.45
C ASN A 109 21.68 -7.63 15.50
N PHE A 110 20.50 -7.02 15.51
CA PHE A 110 19.39 -7.35 16.43
C PHE A 110 19.75 -7.16 17.91
N GLY A 111 20.67 -6.24 18.21
CA GLY A 111 21.08 -5.92 19.57
C GLY A 111 20.30 -4.77 20.21
N GLY A 112 20.53 -4.56 21.51
CA GLY A 112 19.93 -3.46 22.27
C GLY A 112 18.46 -3.71 22.64
N GLN A 113 17.75 -2.64 22.98
CA GLN A 113 16.30 -2.72 23.21
C GLN A 113 15.56 -3.08 21.92
N SER A 114 14.45 -3.80 22.04
CA SER A 114 13.65 -4.23 20.89
C SER A 114 12.16 -4.15 21.15
N TYR A 115 11.41 -3.85 20.09
CA TYR A 115 9.95 -3.69 20.14
C TYR A 115 9.31 -4.38 18.95
N GLU A 116 8.16 -5.03 19.17
CA GLU A 116 7.37 -5.64 18.11
C GLU A 116 6.19 -4.73 17.73
N LEU A 117 5.95 -4.62 16.43
CA LEU A 117 4.94 -3.77 15.81
C LEU A 117 4.03 -4.64 14.95
N MET A 118 2.73 -4.55 15.22
CA MET A 118 1.67 -5.13 14.39
C MET A 118 0.86 -4.07 13.63
N ASP A 119 0.99 -2.81 14.05
CA ASP A 119 0.26 -1.67 13.51
C ASP A 119 1.21 -0.54 13.09
N ASP A 120 0.65 0.43 12.37
CA ASP A 120 1.38 1.63 11.98
C ASP A 120 1.89 2.38 13.22
N CYS A 121 3.06 3.01 13.11
CA CYS A 121 3.72 3.77 14.16
C CYS A 121 4.07 5.17 13.65
N ASP A 122 3.33 6.18 14.11
CA ASP A 122 3.55 7.58 13.74
C ASP A 122 4.85 8.16 14.29
N SER A 123 5.30 7.67 15.45
CA SER A 123 6.52 8.13 16.13
C SER A 123 7.08 7.03 17.03
N ILE A 124 8.23 6.50 16.65
CA ILE A 124 8.97 5.48 17.42
C ILE A 124 9.42 6.09 18.75
N MET A 125 9.84 7.35 18.74
CA MET A 125 10.28 8.03 19.96
C MET A 125 9.14 8.23 20.95
N ASP A 126 7.94 8.62 20.50
CA ASP A 126 6.82 8.83 21.42
C ASP A 126 6.27 7.51 21.95
N ARG A 127 6.19 6.48 21.09
CA ARG A 127 5.61 5.18 21.44
C ARG A 127 6.55 4.30 22.27
N TYR A 128 7.82 4.25 21.91
CA TYR A 128 8.78 3.29 22.48
C TYR A 128 9.94 3.96 23.22
N ARG A 129 10.03 5.31 23.22
CA ARG A 129 11.16 6.06 23.78
C ARG A 129 12.51 5.66 23.17
N MET A 130 12.48 5.14 21.95
CA MET A 130 13.67 4.72 21.20
C MET A 130 14.05 5.83 20.20
N ASN A 131 15.28 6.34 20.34
CA ASN A 131 15.78 7.46 19.53
C ASN A 131 16.37 7.04 18.18
N ASP A 132 16.78 5.78 18.08
CA ASP A 132 17.44 5.25 16.91
C ASP A 132 17.05 3.80 16.69
N CYS A 133 16.79 3.46 15.43
CA CYS A 133 16.44 2.12 15.01
C CYS A 133 17.48 1.71 13.96
N GLN A 134 18.31 0.71 14.28
CA GLN A 134 19.48 0.37 13.44
C GLN A 134 19.37 -0.99 12.76
N SER A 135 18.50 -1.87 13.26
CA SER A 135 18.18 -3.14 12.61
C SER A 135 16.71 -3.53 12.82
N CYS A 136 16.19 -4.38 11.94
CA CYS A 136 14.85 -4.93 12.11
C CYS A 136 14.70 -6.31 11.48
N HIS A 137 13.69 -7.04 11.94
CA HIS A 137 13.22 -8.27 11.33
C HIS A 137 11.75 -8.08 10.94
N VAL A 138 11.48 -8.07 9.64
CA VAL A 138 10.11 -8.09 9.12
C VAL A 138 9.69 -9.55 9.02
N MET A 139 8.84 -9.98 9.95
CA MET A 139 8.34 -11.36 9.98
C MET A 139 7.21 -11.52 8.97
N ASP A 140 6.28 -10.56 8.94
CA ASP A 140 5.08 -10.63 8.11
C ASP A 140 4.72 -9.26 7.49
N GLY A 141 4.27 -9.31 6.25
CA GLY A 141 3.76 -8.18 5.50
C GLY A 141 4.83 -7.26 4.90
N HIS A 142 4.35 -6.19 4.28
CA HIS A 142 5.17 -5.20 3.60
C HIS A 142 5.08 -3.86 4.32
N TRP A 143 6.22 -3.23 4.54
CA TRP A 143 6.30 -2.03 5.38
C TRP A 143 7.10 -0.91 4.71
N LEU A 144 6.79 0.32 5.10
CA LEU A 144 7.57 1.51 4.80
C LEU A 144 8.11 2.08 6.10
N MET A 145 9.42 2.28 6.16
CA MET A 145 10.08 3.04 7.21
C MET A 145 10.34 4.46 6.71
N TYR A 146 10.20 5.45 7.59
CA TYR A 146 10.34 6.86 7.26
C TYR A 146 11.32 7.54 8.20
N GLU A 147 12.11 8.45 7.64
CA GLU A 147 13.14 9.22 8.33
C GLU A 147 12.56 10.13 9.43
N GLN A 148 11.36 10.66 9.22
CA GLN A 148 10.72 11.58 10.16
C GLN A 148 9.44 10.97 10.75
N PRO A 149 8.98 11.48 11.91
CA PRO A 149 7.66 11.15 12.44
C PRO A 149 6.55 11.49 11.44
N ASN A 150 5.40 10.83 11.59
CA ASN A 150 4.19 11.03 10.79
C ASN A 150 4.40 10.78 9.28
N TYR A 151 5.21 9.78 8.94
CA TYR A 151 5.44 9.29 7.57
C TYR A 151 6.03 10.33 6.61
N ARG A 152 7.03 11.07 7.10
CA ARG A 152 7.69 12.16 6.35
C ARG A 152 9.16 11.87 6.09
N GLY A 153 9.75 12.68 5.21
CA GLY A 153 11.16 12.56 4.82
C GLY A 153 11.38 11.39 3.88
N ARG A 154 12.62 10.90 3.82
CA ARG A 154 12.97 9.74 2.99
C ARG A 154 12.30 8.47 3.51
N MET A 155 11.97 7.58 2.59
CA MET A 155 11.35 6.28 2.90
C MET A 155 12.24 5.12 2.48
N MET A 156 12.09 3.98 3.17
CA MET A 156 12.68 2.70 2.80
C MET A 156 11.60 1.63 2.77
N TYR A 157 11.60 0.84 1.69
CA TYR A 157 10.76 -0.32 1.55
C TYR A 157 11.35 -1.55 2.25
N MET A 158 10.55 -2.16 3.12
CA MET A 158 10.90 -3.38 3.86
C MET A 158 10.00 -4.53 3.44
N ARG A 159 10.62 -5.56 2.86
CA ARG A 159 10.03 -6.87 2.58
C ARG A 159 10.20 -7.78 3.79
N PRO A 160 9.46 -8.90 3.87
CA PRO A 160 9.77 -9.95 4.83
C PRO A 160 11.24 -10.36 4.75
N GLY A 161 11.92 -10.39 5.89
CA GLY A 161 13.35 -10.66 5.96
C GLY A 161 14.07 -10.00 7.14
N GLU A 162 15.36 -10.31 7.22
CA GLU A 162 16.29 -9.88 8.26
C GLU A 162 17.18 -8.72 7.77
N TYR A 163 17.12 -7.59 8.47
CA TYR A 163 17.88 -6.38 8.14
C TYR A 163 18.83 -6.05 9.30
N ARG A 164 20.06 -6.57 9.23
CA ARG A 164 21.05 -6.49 10.31
C ARG A 164 21.66 -5.09 10.49
N SER A 165 21.75 -4.31 9.42
CA SER A 165 22.22 -2.92 9.46
C SER A 165 21.56 -2.12 8.35
N PHE A 166 20.91 -1.01 8.70
CA PHE A 166 20.43 -0.05 7.70
C PHE A 166 21.55 0.77 7.06
N ARG A 167 22.71 0.86 7.72
CA ARG A 167 23.88 1.57 7.20
C ARG A 167 24.41 0.91 5.93
N ASP A 168 24.48 -0.42 5.92
CA ASP A 168 24.96 -1.22 4.78
C ASP A 168 24.03 -1.12 3.57
N MET A 169 22.77 -0.74 3.77
CA MET A 169 21.79 -0.50 2.71
C MET A 169 21.92 0.88 2.06
N GLY A 170 23.02 1.60 2.32
CA GLY A 170 23.26 2.95 1.77
C GLY A 170 22.51 4.07 2.50
N MET A 171 21.99 3.81 3.71
CA MET A 171 21.22 4.76 4.52
C MET A 171 21.99 5.20 5.76
N SER A 172 23.30 5.34 5.61
CA SER A 172 24.19 5.77 6.69
C SER A 172 23.78 7.12 7.26
N GLY A 173 23.70 7.21 8.59
CA GLY A 173 23.37 8.45 9.31
C GLY A 173 21.89 8.82 9.30
N MET A 174 21.03 8.04 8.65
CA MET A 174 19.59 8.27 8.66
C MET A 174 18.96 7.61 9.88
N ARG A 175 18.08 8.34 10.57
CA ARG A 175 17.32 7.82 11.70
C ARG A 175 15.91 7.52 11.24
N TRP A 176 15.43 6.32 11.53
CA TRP A 176 14.06 5.93 11.21
C TRP A 176 13.16 6.25 12.39
N MET A 177 12.09 6.99 12.14
CA MET A 177 11.26 7.59 13.19
C MET A 177 9.78 7.22 13.08
N SER A 178 9.30 6.77 11.92
CA SER A 178 7.94 6.26 11.76
C SER A 178 7.86 5.11 10.77
N MET A 179 6.80 4.30 10.89
CA MET A 179 6.65 3.03 10.17
C MET A 179 5.20 2.80 9.79
N ARG A 180 4.95 2.39 8.54
CA ARG A 180 3.60 2.16 8.05
C ARG A 180 3.48 0.84 7.31
N ARG A 181 2.38 0.13 7.52
CA ARG A 181 2.03 -1.04 6.73
C ARG A 181 1.60 -0.64 5.34
N ILE A 182 2.00 -1.42 4.35
CA ILE A 182 1.50 -1.31 2.98
C ILE A 182 0.26 -2.19 2.88
N MET A 183 -0.91 -1.56 3.02
CA MET A 183 -2.21 -2.19 2.83
C MET A 183 -2.70 -1.84 1.42
N ASP A 184 -2.84 -2.85 0.56
CA ASP A 184 -3.61 -2.66 -0.68
C ASP A 184 -5.10 -2.69 -0.32
N SER A 185 -5.68 -1.51 -0.15
CA SER A 185 -7.07 -1.34 0.29
C SER A 185 -8.08 -1.50 -0.84
N TRP A 186 -7.64 -1.58 -2.11
CA TRP A 186 -8.52 -1.39 -3.26
C TRP A 186 -8.91 -2.68 -3.99
N THR A 187 -8.21 -3.79 -3.78
CA THR A 187 -8.62 -5.09 -4.34
C THR A 187 -9.85 -5.67 -3.66
N VAL A 188 -10.21 -5.20 -2.46
CA VAL A 188 -11.42 -5.65 -1.75
C VAL A 188 -12.69 -5.24 -2.52
N GLY A 189 -12.67 -4.11 -3.24
CA GLY A 189 -13.81 -3.65 -4.06
C GLY A 189 -14.05 -4.46 -5.33
N TYR A 190 -13.03 -5.13 -5.87
CA TYR A 190 -13.16 -5.99 -7.07
C TYR A 190 -13.40 -7.47 -6.73
N LEU A 191 -13.19 -7.86 -5.47
CA LEU A 191 -13.32 -9.26 -5.03
C LEU A 191 -14.51 -9.50 -4.09
N TRP A 192 -15.12 -8.45 -3.55
CA TRP A 192 -16.46 -8.54 -2.94
C TRP A 192 -17.51 -8.21 -4.00
N ASN A 193 -17.68 -9.10 -4.98
CA ASN A 193 -19.02 -9.30 -5.52
C ASN A 193 -19.66 -10.26 -4.54
N GLY A 194 -20.68 -9.80 -3.81
CA GLY A 194 -21.45 -10.66 -2.91
C GLY A 194 -21.96 -11.91 -3.65
N PRO A 195 -22.40 -12.95 -2.92
CA PRO A 195 -23.03 -14.09 -3.56
C PRO A 195 -24.13 -13.58 -4.52
N PRO A 196 -24.23 -14.14 -5.74
CA PRO A 196 -25.22 -13.68 -6.71
C PRO A 196 -26.60 -13.74 -6.05
N GLU A 197 -27.29 -12.60 -5.97
CA GLU A 197 -28.66 -12.55 -5.51
C GLU A 197 -29.49 -13.44 -6.43
N GLU A 198 -30.02 -14.53 -5.88
CA GLU A 198 -30.97 -15.39 -6.56
C GLU A 198 -32.26 -14.60 -6.76
N ASN A 199 -32.44 -14.14 -8.00
CA ASN A 199 -33.70 -13.89 -8.69
C ASN A 199 -34.91 -13.59 -7.79
N ARG A 200 -35.16 -12.31 -7.51
CA ARG A 200 -36.52 -11.81 -7.34
C ARG A 200 -36.80 -10.80 -8.43
N GLY A 201 -37.72 -11.18 -9.31
CA GLY A 201 -38.09 -10.42 -10.49
C GLY A 201 -38.55 -9.00 -10.17
N GLY A 202 -38.19 -8.07 -11.06
CA GLY A 202 -38.65 -6.69 -11.01
C GLY A 202 -38.03 -5.89 -12.15
N LEU A 203 -38.84 -5.59 -13.16
CA LEU A 203 -38.51 -4.72 -14.29
C LEU A 203 -38.15 -3.30 -13.80
N GLY A 204 -37.08 -2.72 -14.33
CA GLY A 204 -36.80 -1.29 -14.14
C GLY A 204 -35.35 -0.93 -14.43
N GLY A 205 -35.06 -0.53 -15.67
CA GLY A 205 -33.77 0.03 -16.05
C GLY A 205 -33.53 1.39 -15.38
N GLY A 206 -32.35 1.54 -14.81
CA GLY A 206 -31.83 2.80 -14.28
C GLY A 206 -30.37 2.63 -13.87
N SER A 207 -29.45 3.21 -14.66
CA SER A 207 -28.05 3.33 -14.27
C SER A 207 -27.93 4.10 -12.95
N PRO A 208 -27.15 3.66 -11.96
CA PRO A 208 -26.72 4.55 -10.90
C PRO A 208 -25.34 5.12 -11.25
N ASN A 209 -25.33 6.42 -11.52
CA ASN A 209 -24.16 7.28 -11.40
C ASN A 209 -23.47 6.98 -10.05
N VAL A 210 -22.19 6.61 -10.08
CA VAL A 210 -21.39 6.51 -8.86
C VAL A 210 -20.95 7.92 -8.49
N CYS A 211 -21.67 8.54 -7.57
CA CYS A 211 -21.22 9.73 -6.86
C CYS A 211 -19.99 9.37 -6.03
N ILE A 212 -18.83 9.93 -6.39
CA ILE A 212 -17.61 9.86 -5.59
C ILE A 212 -17.81 10.80 -4.40
N HIS A 213 -18.16 10.26 -3.24
CA HIS A 213 -17.98 10.97 -1.98
C HIS A 213 -16.67 10.50 -1.34
N GLU A 214 -15.66 11.38 -1.37
CA GLU A 214 -14.50 11.28 -0.49
C GLU A 214 -14.98 11.25 0.96
N TYR A 215 -14.72 10.15 1.66
CA TYR A 215 -14.85 10.09 3.11
C TYR A 215 -13.48 9.84 3.73
N SER A 216 -12.70 10.91 3.84
CA SER A 216 -11.69 11.04 4.88
C SER A 216 -12.41 11.38 6.20
N ASN A 217 -12.65 10.40 7.08
CA ASN A 217 -12.61 10.57 8.54
C ASN A 217 -13.05 9.30 9.29
N ILE A 218 -12.20 8.88 10.23
CA ILE A 218 -12.25 7.62 11.01
C ILE A 218 -13.29 7.62 12.14
N SER A 219 -14.17 8.61 12.28
CA SER A 219 -15.00 8.78 13.49
C SER A 219 -16.43 8.20 13.46
N LYS A 220 -16.86 7.49 12.40
CA LYS A 220 -18.27 7.00 12.31
C LYS A 220 -18.49 5.50 12.58
N TRP A 221 -17.44 4.72 12.79
CA TRP A 221 -17.58 3.28 13.08
C TRP A 221 -18.17 2.97 14.47
N LEU A 222 -18.13 3.92 15.42
CA LEU A 222 -18.71 3.71 16.75
C LEU A 222 -20.24 3.87 16.82
N VAL A 223 -20.88 4.53 15.84
CA VAL A 223 -22.31 4.85 15.91
C VAL A 223 -23.19 3.66 15.47
N TRP A 224 -22.67 2.78 14.61
CA TRP A 224 -23.43 1.64 14.10
C TRP A 224 -23.48 0.43 15.04
N CYS A 225 -22.52 0.30 15.97
CA CYS A 225 -22.55 -0.79 16.96
C CYS A 225 -23.54 -0.58 18.11
N ILE A 226 -24.07 0.64 18.30
CA ILE A 226 -24.97 0.95 19.43
C ILE A 226 -26.45 0.67 19.09
N PHE A 227 -26.84 0.59 17.82
CA PHE A 227 -28.25 0.43 17.43
C PHE A 227 -28.74 -1.02 17.28
N ILE A 228 -27.91 -2.04 17.54
CA ILE A 228 -28.32 -3.46 17.41
C ILE A 228 -28.79 -4.06 18.76
N HIS A 229 -28.78 -3.32 19.87
CA HIS A 229 -29.06 -3.91 21.20
C HIS A 229 -30.23 -3.33 22.00
N VAL A 230 -31.22 -2.69 21.37
CA VAL A 230 -32.51 -2.42 22.06
C VAL A 230 -33.68 -2.52 21.08
N ALA A 231 -34.28 -3.71 20.96
CA ALA A 231 -35.68 -3.84 20.61
C ALA A 231 -36.32 -4.76 21.66
N PRO A 232 -37.19 -4.24 22.55
CA PRO A 232 -37.89 -5.08 23.50
C PRO A 232 -39.02 -5.82 22.80
N SER A 233 -39.14 -7.08 23.19
CA SER A 233 -40.31 -7.93 23.01
C SER A 233 -41.54 -7.30 23.66
N SER A 234 -42.62 -7.12 22.89
CA SER A 234 -43.97 -7.06 23.46
C SER A 234 -45.00 -7.61 22.48
N SER A 235 -45.69 -8.61 23.00
CA SER A 235 -46.79 -9.41 22.46
C SER A 235 -48.15 -8.68 22.49
N LEU A 236 -49.09 -9.25 21.71
CA LEU A 236 -50.55 -9.34 21.92
C LEU A 236 -51.48 -8.20 21.45
N SER A 237 -52.36 -8.63 20.53
CA SER A 237 -53.81 -8.39 20.37
C SER A 237 -54.34 -6.96 20.25
N LEU A 238 -55.12 -6.71 19.18
CA LEU A 238 -56.59 -6.53 19.23
C LEU A 238 -57.10 -6.24 17.80
N GLY A 239 -57.99 -7.10 17.28
CA GLY A 239 -59.01 -6.68 16.33
C GLY A 239 -60.09 -5.87 17.07
N PRO A 240 -60.91 -5.04 16.38
CA PRO A 240 -62.19 -5.57 15.92
C PRO A 240 -62.81 -4.88 14.66
N TYR A 241 -63.97 -5.42 14.24
CA TYR A 241 -64.97 -4.92 13.26
C TYR A 241 -64.54 -4.93 11.78
N ARG A 242 -65.16 -5.70 10.86
CA ARG A 242 -66.57 -6.01 10.60
C ARG A 242 -66.74 -7.42 10.03
#